data_AF-A0A932URJ1-F1
#
_entry.id   AF-A0A932URJ1-F1
#
_cell.length_a   1.000
_cell.length_b   1.000
_cell.length_c   1.000
_cell.angle_alpha   90.00
_cell.angle_beta   90.00
_cell.angle_gamma   90.00
#
_symmetry.space_group_name_H-M   'P 1'
#
loop_
_entity.id
_entity.type
_entity.pdbx_description
1 polymer ?
#
loop_
_entity_poly.entity_id
_entity_poly.type
_entity_poly.pdbx_seq_one_letter_code
_entity_poly.pdbx_strand_id
1 'polypeptide(L)'
;MAGGREAYLALLAGKDPKIQKLLDDGYEFVTNAFRPGAKPSGFKAKEDREIVRELQRQGYEVELWLAYDERGTAIATMSSIWRRKRA
;
A
#
# COMPACT_ATOMS: atom_id res chain seq x y z
N MET A 1 6.27 20.15 -2.51
CA MET A 1 7.29 19.10 -2.70
C MET A 1 6.59 17.81 -3.10
N ALA A 2 6.38 17.57 -4.40
CA ALA A 2 5.69 16.38 -4.91
C ALA A 2 6.62 15.17 -5.15
N GLY A 3 7.95 15.38 -5.15
CA GLY A 3 8.93 14.37 -5.57
C GLY A 3 9.14 13.18 -4.61
N GLY A 4 8.76 13.28 -3.33
CA GLY A 4 9.02 12.21 -2.36
C GLY A 4 8.23 10.93 -2.63
N ARG A 5 6.95 11.05 -2.99
CA ARG A 5 6.08 9.90 -3.27
C ARG A 5 6.40 9.26 -4.62
N GLU A 6 6.64 10.06 -5.65
CA GLU A 6 6.99 9.56 -6.99
C GLU A 6 8.34 8.84 -6.99
N ALA A 7 9.35 9.42 -6.35
CA ALA A 7 10.66 8.79 -6.21
C ALA A 7 10.58 7.48 -5.38
N TYR A 8 9.77 7.47 -4.33
CA TYR A 8 9.50 6.26 -3.55
C TYR A 8 8.84 5.17 -4.42
N LEU A 9 7.79 5.49 -5.18
CA LEU A 9 7.13 4.52 -6.04
C LEU A 9 8.04 4.01 -7.17
N ALA A 10 8.87 4.87 -7.76
CA ALA A 10 9.86 4.47 -8.76
C ALA A 10 10.92 3.52 -8.17
N LEU A 11 11.40 3.80 -6.95
CA LEU A 11 12.30 2.91 -6.23
C LEU A 11 11.66 1.53 -5.99
N LEU A 12 10.39 1.50 -5.57
CA LEU A 12 9.69 0.26 -5.30
C LEU A 12 9.41 -0.54 -6.56
N ALA A 13 8.99 0.12 -7.64
CA ALA A 13 8.75 -0.52 -8.93
C ALA A 13 10.03 -1.15 -9.52
N GLY A 14 11.19 -0.51 -9.30
CA GLY A 14 12.49 -1.09 -9.68
C GLY A 14 12.93 -2.30 -8.85
N LYS A 15 12.32 -2.54 -7.67
CA LYS A 15 12.67 -3.65 -6.76
C LYS A 15 11.67 -4.80 -6.83
N ASP A 16 10.41 -4.51 -7.06
CA ASP A 16 9.34 -5.50 -7.07
C ASP A 16 8.52 -5.42 -8.38
N PRO A 17 8.66 -6.42 -9.27
CA PRO A 17 7.90 -6.47 -10.52
C PRO A 17 6.37 -6.44 -10.32
N LYS A 18 5.86 -6.91 -9.17
CA LYS A 18 4.43 -6.81 -8.89
C LYS A 18 4.01 -5.38 -8.61
N ILE A 19 4.86 -4.55 -8.01
CA ILE A 19 4.55 -3.11 -7.85
C ILE A 19 4.50 -2.42 -9.20
N GLN A 20 5.44 -2.71 -10.11
CA GLN A 20 5.37 -2.20 -11.48
C GLN A 20 4.06 -2.64 -12.15
N LYS A 21 3.70 -3.93 -12.03
CA LYS A 21 2.43 -4.43 -12.58
C LYS A 21 1.20 -3.73 -12.01
N LEU A 22 1.16 -3.46 -10.69
CA LEU A 22 0.04 -2.74 -10.08
C LEU A 22 -0.09 -1.32 -10.67
N LEU A 23 1.03 -0.63 -10.89
CA LEU A 23 1.04 0.68 -11.54
C LEU A 23 0.53 0.58 -12.99
N ASP A 24 1.00 -0.42 -13.75
CA ASP A 24 0.58 -0.66 -15.14
C ASP A 24 -0.92 -1.00 -15.25
N ASP A 25 -1.46 -1.76 -14.28
CA ASP A 25 -2.88 -2.13 -14.18
C ASP A 25 -3.77 -0.96 -13.66
N GLY A 26 -3.18 0.22 -13.45
CA GLY A 26 -3.86 1.45 -13.05
C GLY A 26 -4.16 1.57 -11.56
N TYR A 27 -3.50 0.78 -10.71
CA TYR A 27 -3.63 0.93 -9.27
C TYR A 27 -2.80 2.10 -8.73
N GLU A 28 -3.41 2.87 -7.85
CA GLU A 28 -2.79 3.94 -7.10
C GLU A 28 -2.40 3.44 -5.71
N PHE A 29 -1.16 3.75 -5.29
CA PHE A 29 -0.74 3.54 -3.91
C PHE A 29 -1.54 4.43 -2.96
N VAL A 30 -2.14 3.85 -1.93
CA VAL A 30 -2.91 4.58 -0.92
C VAL A 30 -2.04 4.90 0.29
N THR A 31 -1.58 3.86 0.99
CA THR A 31 -0.77 3.98 2.20
C THR A 31 -0.18 2.61 2.58
N ASN A 32 0.80 2.61 3.48
CA ASN A 32 1.21 1.42 4.21
C ASN A 32 0.39 1.34 5.51
N ALA A 33 -0.11 0.16 5.86
CA ALA A 33 -0.85 -0.08 7.09
C ALA A 33 -0.37 -1.34 7.79
N PHE A 34 -0.59 -1.41 9.11
CA PHE A 34 -0.26 -2.61 9.87
C PHE A 34 -1.12 -3.78 9.41
N ARG A 35 -0.49 -4.94 9.30
CA ARG A 35 -1.20 -6.20 9.13
C ARG A 35 -2.05 -6.51 10.37
N PRO A 36 -3.07 -7.37 10.24
CA PRO A 36 -3.94 -7.70 11.35
C PRO A 36 -3.16 -8.28 12.53
N GLY A 37 -3.28 -7.65 13.70
CA GLY A 37 -2.57 -8.07 14.91
C GLY A 37 -1.09 -7.70 14.98
N ALA A 38 -0.52 -7.07 13.94
CA ALA A 38 0.85 -6.57 13.94
C ALA A 38 0.97 -5.14 14.49
N LYS A 39 -0.18 -4.49 14.76
CA LYS A 39 -0.25 -3.15 15.32
C LYS A 39 0.22 -3.14 16.79
N PRO A 40 1.20 -2.29 17.17
CA PRO A 40 1.63 -2.16 18.55
C PRO A 40 0.50 -1.70 19.49
N SER A 41 0.50 -2.21 20.72
CA SER A 41 -0.44 -1.76 21.76
C SER A 41 -0.30 -0.25 22.00
N GLY A 42 -1.42 0.48 22.01
CA GLY A 42 -1.45 1.93 22.19
C GLY A 42 -1.38 2.74 20.89
N PHE A 43 -1.13 2.12 19.73
CA PHE A 43 -1.19 2.82 18.44
C PHE A 43 -2.63 2.98 17.95
N LYS A 44 -3.05 4.23 17.72
CA LYS A 44 -4.34 4.60 17.12
C LYS A 44 -4.25 4.66 15.60
N ALA A 45 -3.84 3.57 14.96
CA ALA A 45 -3.84 3.43 13.51
C ALA A 45 -4.85 2.35 13.08
N LYS A 46 -5.45 2.54 11.89
CA LYS A 46 -6.25 1.49 11.24
C LYS A 46 -5.32 0.40 10.71
N GLU A 47 -5.70 -0.86 10.87
CA GLU A 47 -5.06 -1.98 10.21
C GLU A 47 -5.48 -2.05 8.73
N ASP A 48 -4.73 -2.80 7.93
CA ASP A 48 -4.96 -2.92 6.49
C ASP A 48 -6.40 -3.34 6.16
N ARG A 49 -6.97 -4.30 6.89
CA ARG A 49 -8.35 -4.79 6.71
C ARG A 49 -9.39 -3.70 6.92
N GLU A 50 -9.17 -2.78 7.85
CA GLU A 50 -10.11 -1.69 8.12
C GLU A 50 -10.15 -0.71 6.94
N ILE A 51 -8.98 -0.38 6.39
CA ILE A 51 -8.84 0.51 5.24
C ILE A 51 -9.38 -0.15 3.97
N VAL A 52 -9.06 -1.43 3.74
CA VAL A 52 -9.57 -2.21 2.60
C VAL A 52 -11.10 -2.24 2.60
N ARG A 53 -11.74 -2.52 3.75
CA ARG A 53 -13.21 -2.51 3.87
C ARG A 53 -13.83 -1.15 3.58
N GLU A 54 -13.14 -0.06 3.93
CA GLU A 54 -13.60 1.29 3.64
C GLU A 54 -13.52 1.60 2.14
N LEU A 55 -12.38 1.29 1.51
CA LEU A 55 -12.18 1.48 0.07
C LEU A 55 -13.15 0.63 -0.77
N GLN A 56 -13.36 -0.63 -0.39
CA GLN A 56 -14.34 -1.50 -1.05
C GLN A 56 -15.77 -0.96 -0.95
N ARG A 57 -16.17 -0.40 0.21
CA ARG A 57 -17.47 0.26 0.37
C ARG A 57 -17.62 1.52 -0.49
N GLN A 58 -16.52 2.19 -0.81
CA GLN A 58 -16.49 3.32 -1.73
C GLN A 58 -16.46 2.88 -3.21
N GLY A 59 -16.51 1.57 -3.49
CA GLY A 59 -16.53 1.03 -4.85
C GLY A 59 -15.16 0.87 -5.50
N TYR A 60 -14.07 0.95 -4.73
CA TYR A 60 -12.73 0.66 -5.25
C TYR A 60 -12.44 -0.83 -5.24
N GLU A 61 -11.71 -1.28 -6.26
CA GLU A 61 -10.98 -2.53 -6.21
C GLU A 61 -9.67 -2.30 -5.44
N VAL A 62 -9.30 -3.24 -4.58
CA VAL A 62 -8.19 -3.06 -3.64
C VAL A 62 -7.28 -4.28 -3.69
N GLU A 63 -5.99 -4.02 -3.81
CA GLU A 63 -4.92 -5.02 -3.74
C GLU A 63 -4.02 -4.73 -2.54
N LEU A 64 -3.60 -5.80 -1.87
CA LEU A 64 -2.61 -5.73 -0.78
C LEU A 64 -1.30 -6.32 -1.26
N TRP A 65 -0.21 -5.64 -0.95
CA TRP A 65 1.12 -6.14 -1.25
C TRP A 65 2.12 -5.87 -0.13
N LEU A 66 3.38 -6.28 -0.31
CA LEU A 66 4.46 -6.02 0.64
C LEU A 66 4.63 -4.50 0.80
N ALA A 67 4.70 -4.06 2.05
CA ALA A 67 5.13 -2.70 2.37
C ALA A 67 6.66 -2.65 2.33
N TYR A 68 7.19 -1.48 1.98
CA TYR A 68 8.62 -1.22 1.95
C TYR A 68 8.93 0.07 2.73
N ASP A 69 10.14 0.17 3.28
CA ASP A 69 10.66 1.41 3.84
C ASP A 69 11.23 2.32 2.73
N GLU A 70 11.74 3.49 3.12
CA GLU A 70 12.32 4.47 2.19
C GLU A 70 13.58 3.98 1.46
N ARG A 71 14.19 2.88 1.93
CA ARG A 71 15.35 2.22 1.29
C ARG A 71 14.91 1.06 0.38
N GLY A 72 13.61 0.78 0.33
CA GLY A 72 13.05 -0.35 -0.39
C GLY A 72 13.32 -1.69 0.30
N THR A 73 13.39 -1.71 1.63
CA THR A 73 13.44 -2.93 2.45
C THR A 73 12.01 -3.33 2.83
N ALA A 74 11.66 -4.61 2.64
CA ALA A 74 10.32 -5.08 2.97
C ALA A 74 10.04 -5.02 4.48
N ILE A 75 8.85 -4.55 4.85
CA ILE A 75 8.38 -4.46 6.24
C ILE A 75 7.32 -5.54 6.46
N ALA A 76 7.72 -6.65 7.08
CA ALA A 76 6.86 -7.83 7.25
C ALA A 76 5.58 -7.58 8.06
N THR A 77 5.58 -6.59 8.96
CA THR A 77 4.44 -6.23 9.81
C THR A 77 3.42 -5.33 9.12
N MET A 78 3.71 -4.88 7.89
CA MET A 78 2.87 -3.95 7.16
C MET A 78 2.49 -4.49 5.77
N SER A 79 1.42 -3.92 5.24
CA SER A 79 0.94 -4.13 3.87
C SER A 79 0.88 -2.77 3.18
N SER A 80 1.33 -2.71 1.93
CA SER A 80 1.02 -1.60 1.04
C SER A 80 -0.39 -1.80 0.49
N ILE A 81 -1.22 -0.77 0.56
CA ILE A 81 -2.59 -0.79 0.07
C ILE A 81 -2.65 -0.06 -1.25
N TRP A 82 -3.18 -0.74 -2.27
CA TRP A 82 -3.30 -0.25 -3.63
C TRP A 82 -4.77 -0.26 -4.01
N ARG A 83 -5.23 0.79 -4.70
CA ARG A 83 -6.63 0.86 -5.15
C ARG A 83 -6.72 1.25 -6.61
N ARG A 84 -7.79 0.83 -7.28
CA ARG A 84 -8.23 1.44 -8.53
C ARG A 84 -9.74 1.63 -8.53
N LYS A 85 -10.23 2.58 -9.31
CA LYS A 85 -11.67 2.69 -9.54
C LYS A 85 -12.14 1.43 -10.26
N ARG A 86 -13.21 0.83 -9.77
CA ARG A 86 -13.90 -0.23 -10.51
C ARG A 86 -14.52 0.40 -11.75
N ALA A 87 -14.16 -0.11 -12.92
CA ALA A 87 -14.73 0.31 -14.20
C ALA A 87 -16.22 -0.05 -14.29
#